data_AF-A0A964RZR9-F1
#
_entry.id   AF-A0A964RZR9-F1
#
_cell.length_a   1.000
_cell.length_b   1.000
_cell.length_c   1.000
_cell.angle_alpha   90.00
_cell.angle_beta   90.00
_cell.angle_gamma   90.00
#
_symmetry.space_group_name_H-M   'P 1'
#
loop_
_entity.id
_entity.type
_entity.pdbx_description
1 polymer ?
#
loop_
_entity_poly.entity_id
_entity_poly.type
_entity_poly.pdbx_seq_one_letter_code
_entity_poly.pdbx_strand_id
1 'polypeptide(L)' 'MDIEVSKLELIEMLIHTSKESVLSRVRAILEEEQQQFTGDESFYAMLDERRERHEKGESKSFTWEEIKKDLLGEKKGLHS' A
#
# COMPACT_ATOMS: atom_id res chain seq x y z
N MET A 1 3.72 5.30 -18.44
CA MET A 1 2.85 4.51 -17.54
C MET A 1 2.70 5.31 -16.27
N ASP A 2 1.48 5.49 -15.77
CA ASP A 2 1.29 6.21 -14.51
C ASP A 2 1.61 5.26 -13.36
N ILE A 3 2.70 5.56 -12.66
CA ILE A 3 3.24 4.70 -11.59
C ILE A 3 2.20 4.48 -10.49
N GLU A 4 1.35 5.47 -10.20
CA GLU A 4 0.38 5.34 -9.11
C GLU A 4 -0.80 4.45 -9.50
N VAL A 5 -1.23 4.51 -10.77
CA VAL A 5 -2.21 3.56 -11.30
C VAL A 5 -1.66 2.14 -11.27
N SER A 6 -0.40 1.95 -11.69
CA SER A 6 0.21 0.61 -11.67
C SER A 6 0.38 0.05 -10.25
N LYS A 7 0.64 0.89 -9.24
CA LYS A 7 0.65 0.45 -7.84
C LYS A 7 -0.72 -0.03 -7.38
N LEU A 8 -1.79 0.69 -7.72
CA LEU A 8 -3.16 0.29 -7.37
C LEU A 8 -3.54 -1.05 -8.00
N GLU A 9 -3.21 -1.25 -9.28
CA GLU A 9 -3.44 -2.52 -9.98
C GLU A 9 -2.71 -3.68 -9.30
N LEU A 10 -1.44 -3.48 -8.91
CA LEU A 10 -0.68 -4.49 -8.18
C LEU A 10 -1.28 -4.79 -6.80
N ILE A 11 -1.70 -3.78 -6.05
CA ILE A 11 -2.36 -3.97 -4.75
C ILE A 11 -3.67 -4.74 -4.92
N GLU A 12 -4.48 -4.42 -5.93
CA GLU A 12 -5.71 -5.16 -6.24
C GLU A 12 -5.41 -6.64 -6.49
N MET A 13 -4.40 -6.93 -7.33
CA MET A 13 -4.00 -8.30 -7.66
C MET A 13 -3.50 -9.06 -6.44
N LEU A 14 -2.84 -8.38 -5.49
CA LEU A 14 -2.36 -8.98 -4.25
C LEU A 14 -3.51 -9.27 -3.28
N ILE A 15 -4.47 -8.37 -3.13
CA ILE A 15 -5.67 -8.56 -2.28
C ILE A 15 -6.47 -9.79 -2.72
N HIS A 16 -6.62 -9.99 -4.04
CA HIS A 16 -7.40 -11.09 -4.60
C HIS A 16 -6.61 -12.39 -4.78
N THR A 17 -5.29 -12.37 -4.54
CA THR A 17 -4.43 -13.55 -4.66
C THR A 17 -4.48 -14.39 -3.38
N SER A 18 -4.85 -15.66 -3.52
CA SER A 18 -4.77 -16.67 -2.45
C SER A 18 -3.55 -17.59 -2.57
N LYS A 19 -2.71 -17.40 -3.59
CA LYS A 19 -1.52 -18.22 -3.83
C LYS A 19 -0.38 -17.75 -2.95
N GLU A 20 -0.14 -18.46 -1.86
CA GLU A 20 0.95 -18.18 -0.91
C GLU A 20 2.33 -18.08 -1.58
N SER A 21 2.61 -18.93 -2.57
CA SER A 21 3.88 -18.89 -3.32
C SER A 21 4.09 -17.60 -4.12
N VAL A 22 3.01 -16.95 -4.58
CA VAL A 22 3.08 -15.65 -5.25
C VAL A 22 3.33 -14.55 -4.22
N LEU A 23 2.58 -14.56 -3.11
CA LEU A 23 2.74 -13.60 -2.02
C LEU A 23 4.16 -13.65 -1.42
N SER A 24 4.70 -14.86 -1.21
CA SER A 24 6.06 -15.06 -0.71
C SER A 24 7.13 -14.51 -1.64
N ARG A 25 6.97 -14.69 -2.96
CA ARG A 25 7.91 -14.13 -3.95
C ARG A 25 7.85 -12.61 -4.01
N VAL A 26 6.65 -12.04 -4.01
CA VAL A 26 6.47 -10.58 -4.01
C VAL A 26 7.05 -9.98 -2.74
N ARG A 27 6.82 -10.61 -1.58
CA ARG A 27 7.44 -10.21 -0.32
C ARG A 27 8.96 -10.20 -0.43
N ALA A 28 9.58 -11.28 -0.91
CA ALA A 28 11.03 -11.37 -1.01
C ALA A 28 11.63 -10.28 -1.94
N ILE A 29 10.99 -10.00 -3.08
CA ILE A 29 11.42 -8.94 -4.00
C ILE A 29 11.34 -7.57 -3.32
N LEU A 30 10.22 -7.28 -2.65
CA LEU A 30 10.04 -6.01 -1.94
C LEU A 30 11.01 -5.87 -0.76
N GLU A 31 11.31 -6.94 -0.05
CA GLU A 31 12.27 -6.98 1.06
C GLU A 31 13.71 -6.80 0.56
N GLU A 32 14.09 -7.41 -0.56
CA GLU A 32 15.41 -7.26 -1.19
C GLU A 32 15.65 -5.81 -1.62
N GLU A 33 14.68 -5.18 -2.27
CA GLU A 33 14.71 -3.76 -2.61
C GLU A 33 14.65 -2.85 -1.36
N GLN A 34 14.00 -3.32 -0.27
CA GLN A 34 13.95 -2.64 1.02
C GLN A 34 15.13 -2.91 1.94
N GLN A 35 16.17 -3.68 1.57
CA GLN A 35 17.36 -3.84 2.42
C GLN A 35 18.12 -2.52 2.68
N GLN A 36 17.72 -1.41 2.06
CA GLN A 36 18.12 -0.04 2.44
C GLN A 36 17.27 0.60 3.58
N PHE A 37 16.11 0.05 3.93
CA PHE A 37 15.13 0.61 4.88
C PHE A 37 14.80 -0.31 6.08
N THR A 38 14.93 -1.64 5.95
CA THR A 38 14.53 -2.61 6.99
C THR A 38 15.54 -2.82 8.12
N GLY A 39 16.71 -2.18 8.05
CA GLY A 39 17.72 -2.24 9.11
C GLY A 39 17.43 -1.34 10.33
N ASP A 40 16.41 -0.49 10.25
CA ASP A 40 16.13 0.51 11.28
C ASP A 40 14.90 0.09 12.09
N GLU A 41 15.10 -0.21 13.38
CA GLU A 41 14.02 -0.53 14.34
C GLU A 41 12.91 0.53 14.34
N SER A 42 13.24 1.74 13.90
CA SER A 42 12.32 2.86 13.68
C SER A 42 11.16 2.54 12.72
N PHE A 43 11.38 1.72 11.68
CA PHE A 43 10.34 1.34 10.72
C PHE A 43 9.31 0.41 11.35
N TYR A 44 9.76 -0.58 12.12
CA TYR A 44 8.88 -1.49 12.85
C TYR A 44 8.13 -0.77 13.97
N ALA A 45 8.80 0.14 14.69
CA ALA A 45 8.15 0.99 15.68
C ALA A 45 7.06 1.88 15.05
N MET A 46 7.30 2.43 13.86
CA MET A 46 6.29 3.20 13.12
C MET A 46 5.08 2.34 12.72
N LEU A 47 5.30 1.10 12.29
CA LEU A 47 4.22 0.17 11.96
C LEU A 47 3.40 -0.21 13.19
N ASP A 48 4.06 -0.46 14.32
CA ASP A 48 3.40 -0.78 15.58
C ASP A 48 2.59 0.40 16.13
N GLU A 49 3.15 1.62 16.10
CA GLU A 49 2.41 2.84 16.48
C GLU A 49 1.20 3.07 15.57
N ARG A 50 1.34 2.81 14.26
CA ARG A 50 0.22 2.90 13.32
C ARG A 50 -0.86 1.86 13.60
N ARG A 51 -0.47 0.65 13.96
CA ARG A 51 -1.39 -0.42 14.37
C ARG A 51 -2.14 -0.02 15.65
N GLU A 52 -1.44 0.48 16.66
CA GLU A 52 -2.04 0.91 17.93
C GLU A 52 -3.07 2.03 17.74
N ARG A 53 -2.75 3.05 16.92
CA ARG A 53 -3.71 4.12 16.57
C ARG A 53 -4.94 3.58 15.84
N HIS A 54 -4.76 2.60 14.96
CA HIS A 54 -5.86 1.98 14.24
C HIS A 54 -6.77 1.16 15.16
N GLU A 55 -6.19 0.41 16.11
CA GLU A 55 -6.94 -0.33 17.12
C GLU A 55 -7.72 0.60 18.08
N LYS A 56 -7.21 1.80 18.35
CA LYS A 56 -7.89 2.84 19.15
C LYS A 56 -8.93 3.65 18.37
N GLY A 57 -9.05 3.45 17.05
CA GLY A 57 -9.97 4.21 16.20
C GLY A 57 -9.53 5.66 15.94
N GLU A 58 -8.26 5.98 16.19
CA GLU A 58 -7.68 7.32 16.01
C GLU A 58 -7.11 7.52 14.59
N SER A 59 -7.11 6.47 13.76
CA SER A 59 -6.68 6.53 12.37
C SER A 59 -7.79 7.00 11.45
N LYS A 60 -7.47 7.88 10.49
CA LYS A 60 -8.31 8.08 9.31
C LYS A 60 -8.25 6.82 8.44
N SER A 61 -9.38 6.16 8.27
CA SER A 61 -9.51 5.02 7.38
C SER A 61 -10.24 5.47 6.12
N PHE A 62 -9.70 5.11 4.97
CA PHE A 62 -10.35 5.29 3.68
C PHE A 62 -10.72 3.92 3.15
N THR A 63 -11.91 3.83 2.57
CA THR A 63 -12.32 2.65 1.80
C THR A 63 -11.48 2.56 0.54
N TRP A 64 -11.34 1.34 0.03
CA TRP A 64 -10.58 1.08 -1.17
C TRP A 64 -11.17 1.79 -2.41
N GLU A 65 -12.49 1.92 -2.41
CA GLU A 65 -13.30 2.59 -3.41
C GLU A 65 -13.08 4.11 -3.38
N GLU A 66 -12.94 4.71 -2.19
CA GLU A 66 -12.57 6.12 -2.05
C GLU A 66 -11.16 6.37 -2.61
N ILE A 67 -10.19 5.53 -2.26
CA ILE A 67 -8.81 5.66 -2.77
C ILE A 67 -8.76 5.53 -4.30
N LYS A 68 -9.48 4.54 -4.86
CA LYS A 68 -9.60 4.37 -6.31
C LYS A 68 -10.23 5.60 -6.96
N LYS A 69 -11.30 6.15 -6.38
CA LYS A 69 -12.02 7.29 -6.93
C LYS A 69 -11.18 8.57 -6.92
N ASP A 70 -10.41 8.81 -5.86
CA ASP A 70 -9.59 10.01 -5.76
C ASP A 70 -8.45 9.97 -6.78
N LEU A 71 -7.70 8.87 -6.84
CA LEU A 71 -6.55 8.72 -7.75
C LEU A 71 -6.95 8.60 -9.23
N LEU A 72 -8.10 7.99 -9.53
CA LEU A 72 -8.64 7.92 -10.90
C LEU A 72 -9.45 9.16 -11.28
N GLY A 73 -9.98 9.88 -10.29
CA GLY A 73 -10.82 11.08 -10.45
C GLY A 73 -10.02 12.35 -10.70
N GLU A 74 -8.82 12.49 -10.12
CA GLU A 74 -7.92 13.62 -10.39
C GLU A 74 -7.55 13.76 -11.87
N LYS A 75 -7.57 12.67 -12.65
CA LYS A 75 -7.36 12.72 -14.12
C LYS A 75 -8.46 13.41 -14.92
N LYS A 76 -9.64 13.68 -14.33
CA LYS A 76 -10.73 14.42 -14.99
C LYS A 76 -10.79 15.91 -14.64
N GLY A 77 -9.89 16.41 -13.78
CA GLY A 77 -9.90 17.79 -13.27
C GLY A 77 -8.96 18.77 -13.97
N LEU A 78 -7.93 18.32 -14.68
CA LEU A 78 -7.06 19.21 -15.45
C LEU A 78 -7.47 19.26 -16.92
N HIS A 79 -8.61 19.87 -17.24
CA HIS A 79 -8.90 20.52 -18.52
C HIS A 79 -10.04 21.51 -18.25
N SER A 80 -9.69 22.67 -17.70
CA SER A 80 -10.52 23.87 -17.79
C SER A 80 -9.66 25.12 -17.81
#